data_AF-A0A9D1F6U3-F1
#
_entry.id   AF-A0A9D1F6U3-F1
#
_cell.length_a   1.000
_cell.length_b   1.000
_cell.length_c   1.000
_cell.angle_alpha   90.00
_cell.angle_beta   90.00
_cell.angle_gamma   90.00
#
_symmetry.space_group_name_H-M   'P 1'
#
loop_
_entity.id
_entity.type
_entity.pdbx_description
1 polymer ?
#
loop_
_entity_poly.entity_id
_entity_poly.type
_entity_poly.pdbx_seq_one_letter_code
_entity_poly.pdbx_strand_id
1 'polypeptide(L)'
;MLYEYFVCVFSRMLGSVQTELIWQTAQAREDLVQIKSAEDCMWYIWGDSIPMAGEPDRIEFTAESYDNSDFKPFIVPYILDDQSNVKGNLILVSGGGYSERNNTGEGYPSAALFNELGYNCYVLQRRVAPYCADDIWMDMQRSIRYVRNAVEEMELGGADNICAAGFSGGSGTVLGAVALYYGDILPTVTDPDYVPDEIDKISSDLDFALCIYGPDYLGGTSHDDGSEFKGLVTDNPNIPDMFIAGGENDDLTYDANMVLANSVKDKVISELHVYAQVGHGFGAGREGTSSKDWIKEADVFMDYVKAIEAGTDGAAQQEAEIPEEYTKVQQYVVSGGFGDNTTITYAATDDESQFYIYFTSHDELQVLEGYIEDDGTVIVTYDKSGFMKGDAQMIVDSADRDGWEPIDKAAD
;
A
#
# COMPACT_ATOMS: atom_id res chain seq x y z
N MET A 1 31.07 35.85 8.58
CA MET A 1 30.83 37.31 8.53
C MET A 1 29.42 37.71 8.09
N LEU A 2 28.87 37.27 6.95
CA LEU A 2 27.46 37.56 6.59
C LEU A 2 26.44 36.74 7.43
N TYR A 3 26.79 35.51 7.80
CA TYR A 3 25.96 34.63 8.63
C TYR A 3 25.82 35.14 10.09
N GLU A 4 26.92 35.61 10.68
CA GLU A 4 26.92 36.20 12.03
C GLU A 4 26.09 37.48 12.11
N TYR A 5 26.04 38.27 11.03
CA TYR A 5 25.24 39.49 10.98
C TYR A 5 23.73 39.20 10.86
N PHE A 6 23.36 38.12 10.17
CA PHE A 6 21.96 37.71 10.01
C PHE A 6 21.38 37.15 11.33
N VAL A 7 22.16 36.33 12.05
CA VAL A 7 21.78 35.74 13.35
C VAL A 7 21.67 36.80 14.46
N CYS A 8 22.57 37.79 14.49
CA CYS A 8 22.52 38.86 15.49
C CYS A 8 21.30 39.80 15.34
N VAL A 9 20.83 40.04 14.12
CA VAL A 9 19.69 40.95 13.88
C VAL A 9 18.35 40.26 14.18
N PHE A 10 18.20 38.97 13.86
CA PHE A 10 16.98 38.21 14.15
C PHE A 10 16.83 37.77 15.61
N SER A 11 17.93 37.49 16.32
CA SER A 11 17.88 37.15 17.75
C SER A 11 17.28 38.26 18.63
N ARG A 12 17.30 39.53 18.17
CA ARG A 12 16.65 40.64 18.87
C ARG A 12 15.13 40.71 18.67
N MET A 13 14.56 39.96 17.73
CA MET A 13 13.12 39.95 17.41
C MET A 13 12.39 38.69 17.90
N LEU A 14 13.11 37.66 18.35
CA LEU A 14 12.55 36.36 18.76
C LEU A 14 12.62 36.19 20.28
N GLY A 15 11.64 35.48 20.86
CA GLY A 15 11.66 35.12 22.28
C GLY A 15 12.85 34.20 22.62
N SER A 16 13.28 34.18 23.89
CA SER A 16 14.44 33.39 24.33
C SER A 16 14.37 31.91 23.94
N VAL A 17 13.17 31.32 23.99
CA VAL A 17 12.90 29.91 23.63
C VAL A 17 13.13 29.63 22.13
N GLN A 18 12.74 30.56 21.24
CA GLN A 18 12.96 30.40 19.79
C GLN A 18 14.44 30.54 19.44
N THR A 19 15.17 31.39 20.16
CA THR A 19 16.62 31.54 19.96
C THR A 19 17.36 30.27 20.39
N GLU A 20 16.99 29.68 21.53
CA GLU A 20 17.55 28.41 22.02
C GLU A 20 17.31 27.26 21.03
N LEU A 21 16.10 27.13 20.48
CA LEU A 21 15.75 26.11 19.50
C LEU A 21 16.59 26.23 18.21
N ILE A 22 16.80 27.46 17.73
CA ILE A 22 17.65 27.73 16.56
C ILE A 22 19.11 27.31 16.84
N TRP A 23 19.65 27.63 18.02
CA TRP A 23 21.00 27.23 18.40
C TRP A 23 21.15 25.71 18.52
N GLN A 24 20.19 25.04 19.16
CA GLN A 24 20.19 23.57 19.27
C GLN A 24 20.09 22.89 17.91
N THR A 25 19.27 23.43 17.00
CA THR A 25 19.14 22.92 15.63
C THR A 25 20.42 23.14 14.82
N ALA A 26 21.07 24.30 14.98
CA ALA A 26 22.35 24.58 14.35
C ALA A 26 23.47 23.67 14.88
N GLN A 27 23.53 23.46 16.20
CA GLN A 27 24.49 22.55 16.83
C GLN A 27 24.27 21.11 16.38
N ALA A 28 23.02 20.63 16.38
CA ALA A 28 22.67 19.29 15.89
C ALA A 28 23.05 19.12 14.42
N ARG A 29 22.91 20.18 13.60
CA ARG A 29 23.35 20.18 12.21
C ARG A 29 24.87 20.15 12.05
N GLU A 30 25.61 20.82 12.92
CA GLU A 30 27.09 20.75 12.96
C GLU A 30 27.59 19.36 13.40
N ASP A 31 26.81 18.65 14.21
CA ASP A 31 27.09 17.28 14.65
C ASP A 31 26.71 16.22 13.62
N LEU A 32 25.97 16.58 12.54
CA LEU A 32 25.67 15.67 11.44
C LEU A 32 26.94 15.37 10.64
N VAL A 33 27.35 14.11 10.67
CA VAL A 33 28.42 13.60 9.82
C VAL A 33 27.80 13.10 8.52
N GLN A 34 28.17 13.72 7.41
CA GLN A 34 27.83 13.22 6.08
C GLN A 34 28.60 11.91 5.83
N ILE A 35 27.90 10.78 5.80
CA ILE A 35 28.52 9.44 5.67
C ILE A 35 28.84 9.10 4.19
N LYS A 36 28.09 9.67 3.24
CA LYS A 36 28.30 9.54 1.78
C LYS A 36 28.03 10.88 1.09
N SER A 37 28.67 11.14 -0.05
CA SER A 37 28.39 12.37 -0.81
C SER A 37 26.94 12.37 -1.30
N ALA A 38 26.38 13.53 -1.61
CA ALA A 38 25.03 13.61 -2.18
C ALA A 38 24.96 12.83 -3.51
N GLU A 39 25.99 12.97 -4.34
CA GLU A 39 26.12 12.25 -5.62
C GLU A 39 26.12 10.73 -5.44
N ASP A 40 26.81 10.21 -4.42
CA ASP A 40 26.83 8.76 -4.12
C ASP A 40 25.48 8.22 -3.61
N CYS A 41 24.55 9.10 -3.23
CA CYS A 41 23.22 8.75 -2.73
C CYS A 41 22.12 8.97 -3.78
N MET A 42 22.47 9.35 -5.00
CA MET A 42 21.52 9.68 -6.07
C MET A 42 21.58 8.64 -7.18
N TRP A 43 20.48 7.95 -7.40
CA TRP A 43 20.32 7.03 -8.53
C TRP A 43 19.54 7.71 -9.65
N TYR A 44 20.24 8.28 -10.62
CA TYR A 44 19.61 8.87 -11.79
C TYR A 44 18.88 7.79 -12.58
N ILE A 45 17.58 7.98 -12.80
CA ILE A 45 16.72 6.95 -13.37
C ILE A 45 16.72 6.96 -14.91
N TRP A 46 17.06 8.09 -15.50
CA TRP A 46 17.17 8.26 -16.95
C TRP A 46 18.63 8.31 -17.39
N GLY A 47 18.90 7.81 -18.60
CA GLY A 47 20.18 7.98 -19.28
C GLY A 47 20.31 9.37 -19.92
N ASP A 48 20.92 9.42 -21.10
CA ASP A 48 21.10 10.68 -21.85
C ASP A 48 19.81 11.18 -22.50
N SER A 49 18.81 10.30 -22.68
CA SER A 49 17.49 10.61 -23.24
C SER A 49 16.46 10.64 -22.11
N ILE A 50 15.78 11.77 -21.92
CA ILE A 50 14.68 11.95 -20.97
C ILE A 50 13.45 12.34 -21.80
N PRO A 51 12.35 11.58 -21.76
CA PRO A 51 11.19 11.87 -22.59
C PRO A 51 10.48 13.13 -22.12
N MET A 52 9.97 13.92 -23.05
CA MET A 52 9.21 15.14 -22.76
C MET A 52 7.95 15.25 -23.62
N ALA A 53 6.80 15.44 -22.99
CA ALA A 53 5.55 15.72 -23.71
C ALA A 53 5.55 17.11 -24.39
N GLY A 54 6.47 17.97 -23.98
CA GLY A 54 6.84 19.23 -24.61
C GLY A 54 8.04 19.85 -23.89
N GLU A 55 8.79 20.73 -24.56
CA GLU A 55 9.85 21.47 -23.88
C GLU A 55 9.23 22.67 -23.14
N PRO A 56 9.27 22.73 -21.80
CA PRO A 56 9.01 23.98 -21.10
C PRO A 56 10.06 25.00 -21.55
N ASP A 57 9.64 26.19 -21.97
CA ASP A 57 10.59 27.23 -22.35
C ASP A 57 11.48 27.52 -21.14
N ARG A 58 12.80 27.69 -21.34
CA ARG A 58 13.74 28.04 -20.24
C ARG A 58 13.29 29.29 -19.45
N ILE A 59 12.45 30.14 -20.04
CA ILE A 59 11.88 31.33 -19.40
C ILE A 59 10.78 31.01 -18.37
N GLU A 60 10.19 29.81 -18.43
CA GLU A 60 9.20 29.32 -17.47
C GLU A 60 9.85 28.88 -16.16
N PHE A 61 11.14 28.55 -16.18
CA PHE A 61 11.94 28.37 -14.97
C PHE A 61 12.31 29.73 -14.40
N THR A 62 11.75 30.05 -13.24
CA THR A 62 12.00 31.31 -12.52
C THR A 62 12.81 31.06 -11.25
N ALA A 63 13.21 32.13 -10.56
CA ALA A 63 13.85 32.00 -9.24
C ALA A 63 12.93 31.39 -8.16
N GLU A 64 11.63 31.28 -8.44
CA GLU A 64 10.64 30.65 -7.55
C GLU A 64 10.40 29.16 -7.91
N SER A 65 10.90 28.69 -9.05
CA SER A 65 10.83 27.29 -9.43
C SER A 65 11.62 26.42 -8.45
N TYR A 66 11.04 25.27 -8.08
CA TYR A 66 11.68 24.36 -7.13
C TYR A 66 12.98 23.76 -7.69
N ASP A 67 12.98 23.49 -9.00
CA ASP A 67 14.12 22.94 -9.74
C ASP A 67 14.65 23.93 -10.77
N ASN A 68 15.92 23.75 -11.13
CA ASN A 68 16.51 24.39 -12.30
C ASN A 68 16.12 23.64 -13.58
N SER A 69 16.24 24.32 -14.73
CA SER A 69 15.92 23.74 -16.05
C SER A 69 16.77 22.53 -16.44
N ASP A 70 17.88 22.27 -15.74
CA ASP A 70 18.79 21.14 -15.96
C ASP A 70 18.58 20.00 -14.94
N PHE A 71 17.52 20.05 -14.15
CA PHE A 71 17.15 18.98 -13.24
C PHE A 71 16.96 17.66 -13.99
N LYS A 72 17.57 16.61 -13.46
CA LYS A 72 17.41 15.24 -13.93
C LYS A 72 16.76 14.42 -12.82
N PRO A 73 15.68 13.67 -13.10
CA PRO A 73 15.05 12.81 -12.12
C PRO A 73 15.99 11.75 -11.54
N PHE A 74 15.86 11.51 -10.24
CA PHE A 74 16.65 10.51 -9.52
C PHE A 74 15.89 9.95 -8.33
N ILE A 75 16.39 8.85 -7.80
CA ILE A 75 15.91 8.20 -6.58
C ILE A 75 16.96 8.34 -5.48
N VAL A 76 16.50 8.51 -4.24
CA VAL A 76 17.33 8.37 -3.04
C VAL A 76 17.00 7.03 -2.38
N PRO A 77 17.90 6.04 -2.39
CA PRO A 77 17.66 4.71 -1.84
C PRO A 77 17.87 4.67 -0.31
N TYR A 78 16.95 3.97 0.37
CA TYR A 78 16.96 3.61 1.78
C TYR A 78 16.89 2.08 1.83
N ILE A 79 18.04 1.45 1.67
CA ILE A 79 18.17 0.00 1.51
C ILE A 79 18.57 -0.60 2.85
N LEU A 80 17.93 -1.71 3.22
CA LEU A 80 18.22 -2.45 4.42
C LEU A 80 19.57 -3.17 4.32
N ASP A 81 20.27 -3.32 5.44
CA ASP A 81 21.54 -4.07 5.45
C ASP A 81 21.29 -5.59 5.28
N ASP A 82 20.19 -6.10 5.83
CA ASP A 82 19.77 -7.50 5.67
C ASP A 82 18.78 -7.65 4.52
N GLN A 83 19.27 -8.17 3.38
CA GLN A 83 18.45 -8.41 2.20
C GLN A 83 17.69 -9.75 2.25
N SER A 84 17.93 -10.61 3.24
CA SER A 84 17.34 -11.96 3.27
C SER A 84 15.88 -12.00 3.72
N ASN A 85 15.40 -10.94 4.39
CA ASN A 85 14.04 -10.85 4.94
C ASN A 85 13.27 -9.62 4.43
N VAL A 86 13.69 -9.05 3.31
CA VAL A 86 13.02 -7.86 2.72
C VAL A 86 11.64 -8.26 2.23
N LYS A 87 10.61 -7.55 2.69
CA LYS A 87 9.19 -7.78 2.34
C LYS A 87 8.82 -7.25 0.96
N GLY A 88 9.55 -6.24 0.48
CA GLY A 88 9.34 -5.59 -0.81
C GLY A 88 10.16 -4.32 -1.01
N ASN A 89 9.94 -3.70 -2.16
CA ASN A 89 10.63 -2.51 -2.63
C ASN A 89 9.60 -1.39 -2.85
N LEU A 90 9.62 -0.35 -2.02
CA LEU A 90 8.60 0.70 -1.97
C LEU A 90 9.13 2.04 -2.50
N ILE A 91 8.56 2.53 -3.60
CA ILE A 91 8.85 3.86 -4.15
C ILE A 91 7.98 4.90 -3.44
N LEU A 92 8.59 5.90 -2.83
CA LEU A 92 7.90 6.98 -2.11
C LEU A 92 7.86 8.24 -2.96
N VAL A 93 6.66 8.77 -3.15
CA VAL A 93 6.38 9.89 -4.04
C VAL A 93 5.69 11.00 -3.24
N SER A 94 6.46 11.99 -2.79
CA SER A 94 5.91 13.11 -2.02
C SER A 94 4.92 13.95 -2.83
N GLY A 95 3.98 14.59 -2.15
CA GLY A 95 3.17 15.69 -2.64
C GLY A 95 3.96 16.98 -2.82
N GLY A 96 3.23 18.10 -2.85
CA GLY A 96 3.74 19.44 -3.22
C GLY A 96 3.01 20.09 -4.40
N GLY A 97 1.76 19.68 -4.66
CA GLY A 97 0.90 20.31 -5.68
C GLY A 97 1.52 20.37 -7.08
N TYR A 98 2.35 19.38 -7.45
CA TYR A 98 3.13 19.36 -8.70
C TYR A 98 4.08 20.54 -8.93
N SER A 99 4.40 21.33 -7.90
CA SER A 99 5.35 22.45 -8.00
C SER A 99 6.55 22.30 -7.08
N GLU A 100 6.47 21.41 -6.09
CA GLU A 100 7.51 21.10 -5.14
C GLU A 100 7.45 19.63 -4.71
N ARG A 101 8.39 19.21 -3.86
CA ARG A 101 8.44 17.86 -3.26
C ARG A 101 8.57 17.96 -1.74
N ASN A 102 7.50 17.65 -1.00
CA ASN A 102 7.48 17.71 0.47
C ASN A 102 8.17 16.48 1.14
N ASN A 103 9.41 16.19 0.73
CA ASN A 103 10.15 15.03 1.25
C ASN A 103 10.39 15.08 2.77
N THR A 104 10.42 16.27 3.36
CA THR A 104 10.62 16.44 4.81
C THR A 104 9.45 15.94 5.65
N GLY A 105 8.23 15.94 5.12
CA GLY A 105 7.04 15.44 5.81
C GLY A 105 6.58 14.06 5.33
N GLU A 106 6.80 13.75 4.05
CA GLU A 106 6.17 12.62 3.36
C GLU A 106 7.16 11.60 2.81
N GLY A 107 8.35 12.02 2.40
CA GLY A 107 9.34 11.14 1.78
C GLY A 107 10.23 10.47 2.80
N TYR A 108 11.13 11.24 3.41
CA TYR A 108 12.19 10.71 4.28
C TYR A 108 11.66 10.06 5.57
N PRO A 109 10.68 10.63 6.30
CA PRO A 109 10.16 9.98 7.50
C PRO A 109 9.43 8.67 7.17
N SER A 110 8.67 8.63 6.08
CA SER A 110 8.00 7.39 5.65
C SER A 110 8.99 6.32 5.21
N ALA A 111 10.09 6.69 4.54
CA ALA A 111 11.15 5.76 4.19
C ALA A 111 11.73 5.07 5.43
N ALA A 112 12.01 5.84 6.48
CA ALA A 112 12.53 5.30 7.73
C ALA A 112 11.53 4.33 8.39
N LEU A 113 10.24 4.69 8.44
CA LEU A 113 9.21 3.85 9.08
C LEU A 113 8.94 2.56 8.29
N PHE A 114 8.92 2.60 6.96
CA PHE A 114 8.80 1.38 6.16
C PHE A 114 10.07 0.52 6.20
N ASN A 115 11.27 1.12 6.34
CA ASN A 115 12.50 0.38 6.61
C ASN A 115 12.39 -0.42 7.92
N GLU A 116 11.85 0.18 8.99
CA GLU A 116 11.59 -0.53 10.26
C GLU A 116 10.64 -1.73 10.10
N LEU A 117 9.77 -1.71 9.09
CA LEU A 117 8.85 -2.79 8.74
C LEU A 117 9.43 -3.80 7.73
N GLY A 118 10.67 -3.63 7.28
CA GLY A 118 11.34 -4.60 6.41
C GLY A 118 11.25 -4.31 4.90
N TYR A 119 10.98 -3.07 4.50
CA TYR A 119 11.00 -2.66 3.09
C TYR A 119 12.28 -1.93 2.73
N ASN A 120 12.82 -2.22 1.55
CA ASN A 120 13.71 -1.27 0.88
C ASN A 120 12.86 -0.10 0.37
N CYS A 121 13.30 1.14 0.56
CA CYS A 121 12.54 2.32 0.14
C CYS A 121 13.33 3.20 -0.83
N TYR A 122 12.61 3.90 -1.70
CA TYR A 122 13.18 4.68 -2.79
C TYR A 122 12.44 6.02 -2.90
N VAL A 123 13.02 7.12 -2.41
CA VAL A 123 12.37 8.43 -2.47
C VAL A 123 12.58 9.05 -3.84
N LEU A 124 11.50 9.16 -4.63
CA LEU A 124 11.55 9.65 -6.01
C LEU A 124 11.62 11.18 -6.06
N GLN A 125 12.70 11.70 -6.65
CA GLN A 125 12.82 13.08 -7.10
C GLN A 125 12.40 13.16 -8.57
N ARG A 126 11.10 13.26 -8.79
CA ARG A 126 10.48 13.46 -10.11
C ARG A 126 10.51 14.93 -10.55
N ARG A 127 10.35 15.19 -11.84
CA ARG A 127 10.05 16.52 -12.38
C ARG A 127 8.80 17.11 -11.71
N VAL A 128 8.76 18.44 -11.62
CA VAL A 128 7.63 19.25 -11.15
C VAL A 128 7.53 20.51 -12.01
N ALA A 129 6.55 21.38 -11.77
CA ALA A 129 6.36 22.62 -12.53
C ALA A 129 7.69 23.36 -12.76
N PRO A 130 7.96 23.81 -13.99
CA PRO A 130 7.01 23.97 -15.10
C PRO A 130 6.77 22.73 -15.98
N TYR A 131 7.37 21.56 -15.69
CA TYR A 131 7.08 20.33 -16.44
C TYR A 131 5.59 19.95 -16.33
N CYS A 132 5.04 19.34 -17.39
CA CYS A 132 3.63 18.96 -17.43
C CYS A 132 3.39 17.61 -16.76
N ALA A 133 2.13 17.22 -16.55
CA ALA A 133 1.79 15.99 -15.83
C ALA A 133 2.35 14.71 -16.48
N ASP A 134 2.36 14.63 -17.82
CA ASP A 134 2.92 13.48 -18.55
C ASP A 134 4.41 13.26 -18.27
N ASP A 135 5.20 14.33 -18.21
CA ASP A 135 6.63 14.26 -17.85
C ASP A 135 6.82 13.62 -16.46
N ILE A 136 5.94 13.99 -15.54
CA ILE A 136 5.96 13.57 -14.14
C ILE A 136 5.50 12.11 -14.00
N TRP A 137 4.49 11.69 -14.77
CA TRP A 137 4.02 10.30 -14.81
C TRP A 137 5.04 9.37 -15.45
N MET A 138 5.73 9.81 -16.51
CA MET A 138 6.84 9.06 -17.12
C MET A 138 8.00 8.88 -16.15
N ASP A 139 8.31 9.86 -15.30
CA ASP A 139 9.33 9.71 -14.26
C ASP A 139 8.94 8.62 -13.24
N MET A 140 7.67 8.55 -12.88
CA MET A 140 7.15 7.49 -12.01
C MET A 140 7.22 6.13 -12.70
N GLN A 141 6.76 6.02 -13.95
CA GLN A 141 6.92 4.81 -14.77
C GLN A 141 8.38 4.34 -14.75
N ARG A 142 9.30 5.26 -15.04
CA ARG A 142 10.73 4.95 -15.11
C ARG A 142 11.30 4.51 -13.77
N SER A 143 10.83 5.10 -12.67
CA SER A 143 11.27 4.72 -11.33
C SER A 143 10.95 3.25 -11.02
N ILE A 144 9.78 2.76 -11.46
CA ILE A 144 9.37 1.36 -11.27
C ILE A 144 10.31 0.43 -12.03
N ARG A 145 10.53 0.72 -13.31
CA ARG A 145 11.44 -0.05 -14.17
C ARG A 145 12.87 -0.05 -13.63
N TYR A 146 13.35 1.11 -13.21
CA TYR A 146 14.69 1.28 -12.66
C TYR A 146 14.87 0.50 -11.36
N VAL A 147 13.92 0.57 -10.44
CA VAL A 147 13.98 -0.20 -9.18
C VAL A 147 13.94 -1.70 -9.47
N ARG A 148 13.07 -2.17 -10.37
CA ARG A 148 13.01 -3.58 -10.75
C ARG A 148 14.34 -4.06 -11.38
N ASN A 149 14.97 -3.24 -12.23
CA ASN A 149 16.32 -3.50 -12.76
C ASN A 149 17.39 -3.54 -11.65
N ALA A 150 17.39 -2.55 -10.76
CA ALA A 150 18.37 -2.44 -9.68
C ALA A 150 18.26 -3.61 -8.70
N VAL A 151 17.04 -4.07 -8.41
CA VAL A 151 16.79 -5.24 -7.56
C VAL A 151 17.42 -6.50 -8.16
N GLU A 152 17.28 -6.70 -9.47
CA GLU A 152 17.93 -7.82 -10.17
C GLU A 152 19.46 -7.65 -10.21
N GLU A 153 19.97 -6.50 -10.67
CA GLU A 153 21.40 -6.26 -10.85
C GLU A 153 22.20 -6.28 -9.55
N MET A 154 21.61 -5.83 -8.44
CA MET A 154 22.26 -5.75 -7.14
C MET A 154 21.88 -6.90 -6.20
N GLU A 155 21.09 -7.88 -6.68
CA GLU A 155 20.61 -9.02 -5.90
C GLU A 155 19.88 -8.59 -4.60
N LEU A 156 19.03 -7.56 -4.69
CA LEU A 156 18.24 -7.08 -3.56
C LEU A 156 17.05 -8.01 -3.27
N GLY A 157 16.62 -8.07 -2.01
CA GLY A 157 15.46 -8.86 -1.61
C GLY A 157 14.12 -8.24 -2.04
N GLY A 158 13.05 -9.05 -2.00
CA GLY A 158 11.68 -8.61 -2.30
C GLY A 158 11.41 -8.24 -3.77
N ALA A 159 12.07 -8.93 -4.71
CA ALA A 159 11.98 -8.66 -6.15
C ALA A 159 10.60 -8.92 -6.77
N ASP A 160 9.81 -9.74 -6.11
CA ASP A 160 8.42 -10.09 -6.42
C ASP A 160 7.41 -9.08 -5.87
N ASN A 161 7.86 -8.00 -5.22
CA ASN A 161 6.98 -7.01 -4.62
C ASN A 161 7.51 -5.58 -4.80
N ILE A 162 7.08 -4.93 -5.87
CA ILE A 162 7.36 -3.55 -6.21
C ILE A 162 6.11 -2.71 -5.94
N CYS A 163 6.21 -1.81 -4.96
CA CYS A 163 5.10 -1.00 -4.48
C CYS A 163 5.40 0.48 -4.69
N ALA A 164 4.36 1.32 -4.67
CA ALA A 164 4.53 2.77 -4.56
C ALA A 164 3.60 3.37 -3.53
N ALA A 165 4.09 4.31 -2.71
CA ALA A 165 3.26 5.17 -1.87
C ALA A 165 3.34 6.61 -2.37
N GLY A 166 2.20 7.18 -2.71
CA GLY A 166 2.08 8.55 -3.17
C GLY A 166 1.25 9.41 -2.23
N PHE A 167 1.68 10.65 -2.02
CA PHE A 167 1.02 11.61 -1.13
C PHE A 167 0.48 12.79 -1.93
N SER A 168 -0.79 13.17 -1.80
CA SER A 168 -1.35 14.33 -2.53
C SER A 168 -1.02 14.24 -4.03
N GLY A 169 -0.44 15.27 -4.65
CA GLY A 169 0.04 15.22 -6.04
C GLY A 169 1.00 14.06 -6.36
N GLY A 170 1.69 13.48 -5.38
CA GLY A 170 2.45 12.24 -5.52
C GLY A 170 1.56 11.00 -5.68
N SER A 171 0.41 10.93 -5.01
CA SER A 171 -0.62 9.90 -5.27
C SER A 171 -1.17 10.06 -6.68
N GLY A 172 -1.46 11.29 -7.10
CA GLY A 172 -1.86 11.58 -8.49
C GLY A 172 -0.79 11.18 -9.51
N THR A 173 0.49 11.27 -9.13
CA THR A 173 1.60 10.81 -9.96
C THR A 173 1.59 9.28 -10.13
N VAL A 174 1.43 8.54 -9.02
CA VAL A 174 1.34 7.06 -9.05
C VAL A 174 0.15 6.63 -9.89
N LEU A 175 -1.02 7.21 -9.65
CA LEU A 175 -2.26 6.90 -10.38
C LEU A 175 -2.15 7.23 -11.87
N GLY A 176 -1.52 8.34 -12.26
CA GLY A 176 -1.30 8.69 -13.65
C GLY A 176 -0.40 7.69 -14.39
N ALA A 177 0.66 7.21 -13.72
CA ALA A 177 1.50 6.14 -14.26
C ALA A 177 0.72 4.82 -14.42
N VAL A 178 -0.05 4.41 -13.41
CA VAL A 178 -0.92 3.21 -13.45
C VAL A 178 -1.99 3.33 -14.55
N ALA A 179 -2.51 4.53 -14.79
CA ALA A 179 -3.57 4.77 -15.75
C ALA A 179 -3.07 4.81 -17.21
N LEU A 180 -1.91 5.44 -17.45
CA LEU A 180 -1.50 5.84 -18.81
C LEU A 180 -0.15 5.25 -19.25
N TYR A 181 0.69 4.84 -18.31
CA TYR A 181 2.09 4.41 -18.56
C TYR A 181 2.38 3.06 -17.87
N TYR A 182 1.42 2.14 -17.94
CA TYR A 182 1.51 0.80 -17.35
C TYR A 182 2.21 -0.22 -18.25
N GLY A 183 2.61 -1.35 -17.68
CA GLY A 183 3.23 -2.48 -18.37
C GLY A 183 4.37 -2.08 -19.31
N ASP A 184 4.18 -2.40 -20.59
CA ASP A 184 5.17 -2.20 -21.64
C ASP A 184 4.93 -0.91 -22.45
N ILE A 185 4.03 -0.01 -22.00
CA ILE A 185 3.81 1.27 -22.68
C ILE A 185 5.12 2.05 -22.68
N LEU A 186 5.57 2.48 -23.85
CA LEU A 186 6.81 3.24 -23.97
C LEU A 186 6.52 4.75 -23.91
N PRO A 187 7.43 5.56 -23.33
CA PRO A 187 7.34 7.03 -23.38
C PRO A 187 7.16 7.61 -24.80
N THR A 188 7.51 6.85 -25.85
CA THR A 188 7.29 7.22 -27.25
C THR A 188 5.84 7.45 -27.65
N VAL A 189 4.86 7.01 -26.84
CA VAL A 189 3.44 7.36 -27.07
C VAL A 189 3.18 8.86 -26.87
N THR A 190 4.04 9.51 -26.08
CA THR A 190 3.93 10.92 -25.70
C THR A 190 5.06 11.75 -26.32
N ASP A 191 6.28 11.22 -26.35
CA ASP A 191 7.45 11.82 -26.99
C ASP A 191 8.00 10.92 -28.10
N PRO A 192 7.55 11.05 -29.36
CA PRO A 192 7.97 10.19 -30.46
C PRO A 192 9.48 10.20 -30.77
N ASP A 193 10.21 11.23 -30.31
CA ASP A 193 11.65 11.37 -30.54
C ASP A 193 12.49 10.74 -29.41
N TYR A 194 11.86 10.33 -28.30
CA TYR A 194 12.50 9.58 -27.23
C TYR A 194 13.10 8.27 -27.77
N VAL A 195 14.33 7.97 -27.34
CA VAL A 195 15.04 6.74 -27.69
C VAL A 195 15.01 5.77 -26.50
N PRO A 196 14.24 4.67 -26.57
CA PRO A 196 14.19 3.69 -25.48
C PRO A 196 15.52 2.98 -25.23
N ASP A 197 15.77 2.60 -23.98
CA ASP A 197 16.91 1.79 -23.56
C ASP A 197 16.49 0.40 -23.02
N GLU A 198 17.44 -0.35 -22.43
CA GLU A 198 17.16 -1.70 -21.93
C GLU A 198 16.19 -1.71 -20.74
N ILE A 199 16.19 -0.66 -19.91
CA ILE A 199 15.28 -0.55 -18.77
C ILE A 199 13.83 -0.36 -19.25
N ASP A 200 13.61 0.23 -20.42
CA ASP A 200 12.27 0.39 -21.00
C ASP A 200 11.60 -0.92 -21.43
N LYS A 201 12.36 -2.03 -21.47
CA LYS A 201 11.82 -3.37 -21.74
C LYS A 201 11.24 -4.05 -20.50
N ILE A 202 11.42 -3.43 -19.32
CA ILE A 202 10.95 -3.95 -18.05
C ILE A 202 9.53 -3.42 -17.82
N SER A 203 8.63 -4.28 -17.33
CA SER A 203 7.27 -3.85 -16.99
C SER A 203 7.29 -2.77 -15.90
N SER A 204 6.47 -1.73 -16.10
CA SER A 204 6.20 -0.69 -15.10
C SER A 204 4.96 -0.97 -14.25
N ASP A 205 4.47 -2.20 -14.21
CA ASP A 205 3.38 -2.59 -13.32
C ASP A 205 3.85 -2.67 -11.87
N LEU A 206 2.99 -2.17 -10.97
CA LEU A 206 3.12 -2.25 -9.53
C LEU A 206 2.33 -3.44 -8.99
N ASP A 207 2.79 -4.01 -7.89
CA ASP A 207 2.01 -4.98 -7.11
C ASP A 207 1.03 -4.24 -6.19
N PHE A 208 1.49 -3.15 -5.55
CA PHE A 208 0.68 -2.32 -4.64
C PHE A 208 0.81 -0.82 -4.90
N ALA A 209 -0.31 -0.10 -4.78
CA ALA A 209 -0.35 1.37 -4.78
C ALA A 209 -0.98 1.91 -3.48
N LEU A 210 -0.17 2.58 -2.66
CA LEU A 210 -0.60 3.22 -1.42
C LEU A 210 -0.90 4.70 -1.70
N CYS A 211 -2.18 5.05 -1.81
CA CYS A 211 -2.67 6.36 -2.22
C CYS A 211 -3.09 7.18 -0.99
N ILE A 212 -2.27 8.15 -0.60
CA ILE A 212 -2.43 8.89 0.65
C ILE A 212 -2.89 10.33 0.35
N TYR A 213 -4.11 10.67 0.80
CA TYR A 213 -4.86 11.89 0.50
C TYR A 213 -4.73 12.29 -0.97
N GLY A 214 -5.02 11.34 -1.86
CA GLY A 214 -4.76 11.47 -3.28
C GLY A 214 -5.83 12.26 -4.02
N PRO A 215 -5.45 13.27 -4.83
CA PRO A 215 -6.37 13.92 -5.77
C PRO A 215 -6.59 13.03 -7.00
N ASP A 216 -7.45 13.48 -7.91
CA ASP A 216 -7.54 12.88 -9.25
C ASP A 216 -6.19 13.09 -9.98
N TYR A 217 -5.71 12.05 -10.65
CA TYR A 217 -4.44 12.13 -11.37
C TYR A 217 -4.50 13.18 -12.47
N LEU A 218 -5.66 13.46 -13.07
CA LEU A 218 -5.85 14.52 -14.07
C LEU A 218 -5.75 15.96 -13.52
N GLY A 219 -5.28 16.14 -12.27
CA GLY A 219 -4.96 17.44 -11.70
C GLY A 219 -6.14 18.15 -11.02
N GLY A 220 -7.26 17.46 -10.81
CA GLY A 220 -8.37 17.98 -10.03
C GLY A 220 -8.08 17.88 -8.53
N THR A 221 -7.83 19.01 -7.87
CA THR A 221 -7.74 19.10 -6.39
C THR A 221 -8.97 19.77 -5.77
N SER A 222 -9.89 20.26 -6.60
CA SER A 222 -11.15 20.89 -6.20
C SER A 222 -12.11 20.92 -7.39
N HIS A 223 -13.41 20.83 -7.11
CA HIS A 223 -14.50 21.04 -8.07
C HIS A 223 -14.67 22.52 -8.49
N ASP A 224 -13.62 23.35 -8.49
CA ASP A 224 -13.74 24.79 -8.77
C ASP A 224 -14.24 25.08 -10.20
N ASP A 225 -14.09 24.11 -11.11
CA ASP A 225 -14.63 24.14 -12.47
C ASP A 225 -15.95 23.35 -12.66
N GLY A 226 -16.45 22.69 -11.60
CA GLY A 226 -17.66 21.87 -11.60
C GLY A 226 -17.50 20.46 -12.21
N SER A 227 -16.28 20.00 -12.50
CA SER A 227 -16.01 18.66 -13.03
C SER A 227 -16.02 17.59 -11.94
N GLU A 228 -16.63 16.42 -12.17
CA GLU A 228 -16.67 15.32 -11.18
C GLU A 228 -15.34 14.55 -11.13
N PHE A 229 -14.94 14.09 -9.94
CA PHE A 229 -13.85 13.12 -9.79
C PHE A 229 -14.25 11.82 -10.51
N LYS A 230 -13.33 11.24 -11.28
CA LYS A 230 -13.63 10.03 -12.07
C LYS A 230 -13.07 8.74 -11.47
N GLY A 231 -12.22 8.86 -10.44
CA GLY A 231 -11.45 7.75 -9.91
C GLY A 231 -10.45 7.23 -10.95
N LEU A 232 -10.11 5.94 -10.88
CA LEU A 232 -9.19 5.33 -11.83
C LEU A 232 -9.93 4.88 -13.10
N VAL A 233 -9.80 5.70 -14.15
CA VAL A 233 -10.20 5.35 -15.52
C VAL A 233 -8.95 4.90 -16.28
N THR A 234 -8.90 3.63 -16.67
CA THR A 234 -7.74 3.04 -17.33
C THR A 234 -8.12 1.81 -18.16
N ASP A 235 -7.33 1.54 -19.20
CA ASP A 235 -7.33 0.29 -19.96
C ASP A 235 -6.30 -0.73 -19.41
N ASN A 236 -5.59 -0.38 -18.33
CA ASN A 236 -4.60 -1.25 -17.69
C ASN A 236 -5.24 -2.56 -17.20
N PRO A 237 -4.81 -3.74 -17.71
CA PRO A 237 -5.31 -5.02 -17.23
C PRO A 237 -4.71 -5.44 -15.87
N ASN A 238 -3.59 -4.82 -15.47
CA ASN A 238 -2.81 -5.14 -14.28
C ASN A 238 -2.87 -3.95 -13.30
N ILE A 239 -4.06 -3.66 -12.79
CA ILE A 239 -4.23 -2.61 -11.77
C ILE A 239 -3.64 -3.15 -10.45
N PRO A 240 -2.78 -2.40 -9.75
CA PRO A 240 -2.26 -2.83 -8.45
C PRO A 240 -3.35 -2.84 -7.38
N ASP A 241 -3.19 -3.70 -6.37
CA ASP A 241 -4.03 -3.65 -5.17
C ASP A 241 -3.78 -2.33 -4.42
N MET A 242 -4.85 -1.74 -3.87
CA MET A 242 -4.83 -0.35 -3.43
C MET A 242 -5.13 -0.17 -1.94
N PHE A 243 -4.19 0.44 -1.23
CA PHE A 243 -4.44 1.02 0.08
C PHE A 243 -4.70 2.52 -0.09
N ILE A 244 -5.85 3.00 0.35
CA ILE A 244 -6.26 4.39 0.20
C ILE A 244 -6.47 4.99 1.59
N ALA A 245 -5.91 6.16 1.87
CA ALA A 245 -6.07 6.77 3.18
C ALA A 245 -6.18 8.29 3.11
N GLY A 246 -7.20 8.86 3.74
CA GLY A 246 -7.46 10.31 3.79
C GLY A 246 -7.89 10.80 5.17
N GLY A 247 -7.94 12.11 5.35
CA GLY A 247 -8.46 12.74 6.56
C GLY A 247 -9.93 13.17 6.41
N GLU A 248 -10.73 13.04 7.46
CA GLU A 248 -12.14 13.50 7.48
C GLU A 248 -12.28 15.01 7.21
N ASN A 249 -11.33 15.82 7.69
CA ASN A 249 -11.32 17.28 7.51
C ASN A 249 -10.47 17.70 6.30
N ASP A 250 -10.23 16.79 5.34
CA ASP A 250 -9.51 17.10 4.11
C ASP A 250 -10.46 17.64 3.04
N ASP A 251 -10.67 18.97 3.05
CA ASP A 251 -11.52 19.65 2.08
C ASP A 251 -11.02 19.58 0.62
N LEU A 252 -9.80 19.07 0.37
CA LEU A 252 -9.21 18.98 -0.97
C LEU A 252 -9.46 17.63 -1.62
N THR A 253 -9.24 16.54 -0.87
CA THR A 253 -9.20 15.20 -1.47
C THR A 253 -10.14 14.18 -0.85
N TYR A 254 -10.91 14.54 0.18
CA TYR A 254 -11.83 13.60 0.83
C TYR A 254 -12.72 12.84 -0.16
N ASP A 255 -13.46 13.57 -1.00
CA ASP A 255 -14.34 12.97 -2.01
C ASP A 255 -13.57 12.18 -3.08
N ALA A 256 -12.37 12.65 -3.47
CA ALA A 256 -11.52 11.97 -4.44
C ALA A 256 -11.09 10.58 -3.96
N ASN A 257 -10.72 10.43 -2.68
CA ASN A 257 -10.35 9.13 -2.10
C ASN A 257 -11.54 8.14 -2.10
N MET A 258 -12.75 8.62 -1.78
CA MET A 258 -13.97 7.79 -1.82
C MET A 258 -14.29 7.33 -3.25
N VAL A 259 -14.19 8.23 -4.22
CA VAL A 259 -14.45 7.94 -5.64
C VAL A 259 -13.39 6.98 -6.19
N LEU A 260 -12.12 7.16 -5.83
CA LEU A 260 -11.04 6.24 -6.21
C LEU A 260 -11.33 4.83 -5.71
N ALA A 261 -11.60 4.65 -4.41
CA ALA A 261 -11.91 3.35 -3.83
C ALA A 261 -13.10 2.68 -4.54
N ASN A 262 -14.17 3.43 -4.77
CA ASN A 262 -15.34 2.90 -5.47
C ASN A 262 -15.06 2.53 -6.93
N SER A 263 -14.10 3.19 -7.60
CA SER A 263 -13.74 2.91 -8.99
C SER A 263 -12.92 1.62 -9.19
N VAL A 264 -12.30 1.10 -8.11
CA VAL A 264 -11.39 -0.06 -8.14
C VAL A 264 -11.91 -1.28 -7.36
N LYS A 265 -12.89 -1.12 -6.46
CA LYS A 265 -13.39 -2.18 -5.56
C LYS A 265 -13.83 -3.51 -6.21
N ASP A 266 -14.25 -3.49 -7.48
CA ASP A 266 -14.70 -4.69 -8.22
C ASP A 266 -13.63 -5.18 -9.22
N LYS A 267 -12.42 -4.61 -9.16
CA LYS A 267 -11.31 -4.88 -10.09
C LYS A 267 -10.08 -5.45 -9.37
N VAL A 268 -9.82 -4.98 -8.14
CA VAL A 268 -8.66 -5.32 -7.31
C VAL A 268 -9.10 -5.39 -5.84
N ILE A 269 -8.27 -5.94 -4.98
CA ILE A 269 -8.43 -5.81 -3.53
C ILE A 269 -8.06 -4.38 -3.15
N SER A 270 -8.99 -3.69 -2.49
CA SER A 270 -8.78 -2.31 -2.05
C SER A 270 -9.24 -2.09 -0.62
N GLU A 271 -8.47 -1.33 0.15
CA GLU A 271 -8.79 -0.92 1.52
C GLU A 271 -8.81 0.61 1.61
N LEU A 272 -9.81 1.18 2.30
CA LEU A 272 -9.96 2.62 2.46
C LEU A 272 -10.03 3.02 3.94
N HIS A 273 -9.16 3.94 4.34
CA HIS A 273 -9.15 4.56 5.66
C HIS A 273 -9.52 6.04 5.60
N VAL A 274 -10.39 6.46 6.52
CA VAL A 274 -10.75 7.86 6.74
C VAL A 274 -10.48 8.22 8.20
N TYR A 275 -9.46 9.05 8.43
CA TYR A 275 -9.03 9.39 9.78
C TYR A 275 -9.79 10.59 10.35
N ALA A 276 -10.46 10.38 11.48
CA ALA A 276 -11.30 11.39 12.14
C ALA A 276 -10.50 12.65 12.53
N GLN A 277 -11.06 13.81 12.24
CA GLN A 277 -10.49 15.14 12.51
C GLN A 277 -9.06 15.39 11.98
N VAL A 278 -8.60 14.59 11.02
CA VAL A 278 -7.33 14.79 10.32
C VAL A 278 -7.60 15.58 9.03
N GLY A 279 -6.76 16.57 8.73
CA GLY A 279 -6.82 17.34 7.48
C GLY A 279 -5.78 16.85 6.47
N HIS A 280 -5.70 17.54 5.33
CA HIS A 280 -4.72 17.24 4.28
C HIS A 280 -3.27 17.32 4.78
N GLY A 281 -2.38 16.50 4.21
CA GLY A 281 -0.93 16.62 4.43
C GLY A 281 -0.45 16.12 5.80
N PHE A 282 -1.00 15.01 6.30
CA PHE A 282 -0.53 14.40 7.56
C PHE A 282 0.79 13.62 7.45
N GLY A 283 1.39 13.54 6.25
CA GLY A 283 2.70 12.93 6.02
C GLY A 283 2.79 11.49 6.51
N ALA A 284 3.89 11.17 7.20
CA ALA A 284 4.11 9.88 7.85
C ALA A 284 3.15 9.54 9.01
N GLY A 285 2.20 10.42 9.32
CA GLY A 285 1.19 10.23 10.35
C GLY A 285 1.17 11.37 11.36
N ARG A 286 -0.01 11.68 11.90
CA ARG A 286 -0.19 12.76 12.88
C ARG A 286 -0.32 12.21 14.30
N GLU A 287 0.65 12.55 15.14
CA GLU A 287 0.63 12.22 16.56
C GLU A 287 -0.66 12.66 17.27
N GLY A 288 -1.16 11.80 18.15
CA GLY A 288 -2.43 12.00 18.86
C GLY A 288 -3.68 11.70 18.03
N THR A 289 -3.55 11.16 16.82
CA THR A 289 -4.67 10.69 15.97
C THR A 289 -4.40 9.24 15.53
N SER A 290 -5.41 8.54 14.99
CA SER A 290 -5.22 7.20 14.43
C SER A 290 -4.36 7.19 13.16
N SER A 291 -4.31 8.30 12.41
CA SER A 291 -3.46 8.40 11.22
C SER A 291 -1.98 8.13 11.48
N LYS A 292 -1.51 8.19 12.73
CA LYS A 292 -0.11 7.84 13.07
C LYS A 292 0.26 6.38 12.72
N ASP A 293 -0.74 5.50 12.60
CA ASP A 293 -0.52 4.06 12.39
C ASP A 293 -0.76 3.64 10.92
N TRP A 294 -1.07 4.58 10.00
CA TRP A 294 -1.41 4.26 8.60
C TRP A 294 -0.34 3.42 7.88
N ILE A 295 0.94 3.65 8.17
CA ILE A 295 2.05 2.89 7.57
C ILE A 295 1.99 1.41 8.00
N LYS A 296 1.64 1.14 9.26
CA LYS A 296 1.48 -0.24 9.75
C LYS A 296 0.19 -0.86 9.23
N GLU A 297 -0.88 -0.07 9.12
CA GLU A 297 -2.13 -0.52 8.51
C GLU A 297 -1.91 -0.93 7.05
N ALA A 298 -1.17 -0.12 6.28
CA ALA A 298 -0.78 -0.45 4.91
C ALA A 298 0.11 -1.70 4.82
N ASP A 299 1.02 -1.90 5.78
CA ASP A 299 1.84 -3.11 5.86
C ASP A 299 0.99 -4.37 6.09
N VAL A 300 0.04 -4.31 7.03
CA VAL A 300 -0.91 -5.40 7.29
C VAL A 300 -1.77 -5.69 6.06
N PHE A 301 -2.24 -4.65 5.36
CA PHE A 301 -2.98 -4.81 4.11
C PHE A 301 -2.17 -5.55 3.03
N MET A 302 -0.91 -5.16 2.80
CA MET A 302 -0.05 -5.81 1.82
C MET A 302 0.23 -7.28 2.16
N ASP A 303 0.48 -7.59 3.44
CA ASP A 303 0.65 -8.97 3.90
C ASP A 303 -0.63 -9.81 3.70
N TYR A 304 -1.79 -9.22 4.02
CA TYR A 304 -3.10 -9.87 3.88
C TYR A 304 -3.42 -10.22 2.42
N VAL A 305 -3.21 -9.27 1.51
CA VAL A 305 -3.42 -9.48 0.07
C VAL A 305 -2.51 -10.60 -0.45
N LYS A 306 -1.21 -10.55 -0.12
CA LYS A 306 -0.28 -11.62 -0.52
C LYS A 306 -0.67 -12.98 0.01
N ALA A 307 -1.22 -13.06 1.22
CA ALA A 307 -1.74 -14.29 1.78
C ALA A 307 -2.90 -14.84 0.94
N ILE A 308 -3.85 -13.98 0.52
CA ILE A 308 -4.96 -14.36 -0.38
C ILE A 308 -4.42 -14.90 -1.71
N GLU A 309 -3.48 -14.21 -2.33
CA GLU A 309 -2.90 -14.61 -3.63
C GLU A 309 -2.15 -15.94 -3.54
N ALA A 310 -1.52 -16.23 -2.41
CA ALA A 310 -0.87 -17.51 -2.12
C ALA A 310 -1.88 -18.66 -1.91
N GLY A 311 -3.19 -18.41 -1.96
CA GLY A 311 -4.24 -19.40 -1.74
C GLY A 311 -4.42 -19.77 -0.28
N THR A 312 -3.87 -18.98 0.65
CA THR A 312 -4.30 -19.01 2.05
C THR A 312 -5.51 -18.09 2.16
N ASP A 313 -6.58 -18.55 2.79
CA ASP A 313 -7.70 -17.70 3.14
C ASP A 313 -7.17 -16.58 4.04
N GLY A 314 -6.91 -15.39 3.49
CA GLY A 314 -6.18 -14.31 4.16
C GLY A 314 -6.67 -13.97 5.57
N ALA A 315 -7.90 -14.36 5.93
CA ALA A 315 -8.31 -14.52 7.32
C ALA A 315 -7.90 -15.91 7.83
N ALA A 316 -6.81 -15.98 8.60
CA ALA A 316 -6.32 -17.24 9.18
C ALA A 316 -7.48 -18.15 9.61
N GLN A 317 -7.62 -19.30 8.94
CA GLN A 317 -8.61 -20.32 9.28
C GLN A 317 -8.38 -20.70 10.74
N GLN A 318 -9.26 -20.24 11.62
CA GLN A 318 -9.12 -20.49 13.03
C GLN A 318 -9.48 -21.96 13.28
N GLU A 319 -8.56 -22.74 13.83
CA GLU A 319 -8.82 -24.14 14.15
C GLU A 319 -9.42 -24.29 15.56
N ALA A 320 -10.23 -25.34 15.73
CA ALA A 320 -10.69 -25.80 17.03
C ALA A 320 -10.11 -27.18 17.33
N GLU A 321 -9.72 -27.41 18.59
CA GLU A 321 -9.27 -28.73 19.03
C GLU A 321 -10.47 -29.68 19.11
N ILE A 322 -10.44 -30.77 18.33
CA ILE A 322 -11.50 -31.79 18.31
C ILE A 322 -11.43 -32.62 19.61
N PRO A 323 -12.50 -32.69 20.42
CA PRO A 323 -12.52 -33.47 21.66
C PRO A 323 -12.21 -34.96 21.49
N GLU A 324 -11.86 -35.64 22.59
CA GLU A 324 -11.37 -37.02 22.57
C GLU A 324 -12.39 -38.05 22.05
N GLU A 325 -13.66 -37.81 22.35
CA GLU A 325 -14.80 -38.65 22.03
C GLU A 325 -15.15 -38.73 20.53
N TYR A 326 -14.71 -37.76 19.73
CA TYR A 326 -14.88 -37.77 18.29
C TYR A 326 -13.70 -38.47 17.63
N THR A 327 -14.00 -39.48 16.82
CA THR A 327 -13.02 -40.45 16.28
C THR A 327 -12.97 -40.45 14.76
N LYS A 328 -13.97 -39.85 14.11
CA LYS A 328 -14.08 -39.69 12.66
C LYS A 328 -14.14 -38.21 12.30
N VAL A 329 -13.56 -37.82 11.17
CA VAL A 329 -13.62 -36.45 10.63
C VAL A 329 -13.85 -36.46 9.13
N GLN A 330 -14.52 -35.42 8.64
CA GLN A 330 -14.59 -35.10 7.23
C GLN A 330 -14.46 -33.59 7.04
N GLN A 331 -13.83 -33.18 5.94
CA GLN A 331 -13.85 -31.81 5.46
C GLN A 331 -14.59 -31.70 4.13
N TYR A 332 -15.44 -30.68 4.00
CA TYR A 332 -16.20 -30.42 2.78
C TYR A 332 -16.58 -28.94 2.66
N VAL A 333 -16.89 -28.51 1.44
CA VAL A 333 -17.25 -27.12 1.14
C VAL A 333 -18.77 -26.98 1.09
N VAL A 334 -19.29 -25.97 1.80
CA VAL A 334 -20.69 -25.57 1.75
C VAL A 334 -20.78 -24.17 1.16
N SER A 335 -21.67 -23.98 0.17
CA SER A 335 -21.92 -22.68 -0.44
C SER A 335 -23.23 -22.08 0.07
N GLY A 336 -23.21 -20.80 0.43
CA GLY A 336 -24.39 -20.02 0.81
C GLY A 336 -24.49 -19.75 2.32
N GLY A 337 -24.89 -18.54 2.69
CA GLY A 337 -25.23 -18.14 4.07
C GLY A 337 -24.05 -17.86 5.02
N PHE A 338 -22.89 -18.48 4.80
CA PHE A 338 -21.74 -18.46 5.74
C PHE A 338 -20.44 -17.90 5.12
N GLY A 339 -20.52 -17.42 3.89
CA GLY A 339 -19.39 -17.08 3.02
C GLY A 339 -19.52 -17.78 1.67
N ASP A 340 -18.81 -17.31 0.64
CA ASP A 340 -18.69 -18.04 -0.61
C ASP A 340 -17.68 -19.19 -0.40
N ASN A 341 -18.13 -20.43 -0.55
CA ASN A 341 -17.31 -21.66 -0.45
C ASN A 341 -16.62 -21.87 0.92
N THR A 342 -17.40 -21.91 1.99
CA THR A 342 -16.90 -22.17 3.34
C THR A 342 -16.49 -23.63 3.53
N THR A 343 -15.25 -23.86 3.95
CA THR A 343 -14.76 -25.19 4.35
C THR A 343 -15.26 -25.52 5.75
N ILE A 344 -15.99 -26.63 5.87
CA ILE A 344 -16.51 -27.18 7.12
C ILE A 344 -15.61 -28.33 7.56
N THR A 345 -15.15 -28.31 8.81
CA THR A 345 -14.62 -29.52 9.46
C THR A 345 -15.71 -30.10 10.36
N TYR A 346 -16.11 -31.34 10.08
CA TYR A 346 -17.12 -32.07 10.83
C TYR A 346 -16.48 -33.33 11.41
N ALA A 347 -16.38 -33.40 12.73
CA ALA A 347 -16.02 -34.60 13.47
C ALA A 347 -17.24 -35.29 14.10
N ALA A 348 -17.23 -36.63 14.16
CA ALA A 348 -18.31 -37.44 14.71
C ALA A 348 -17.78 -38.60 15.58
N THR A 349 -18.66 -39.13 16.44
CA THR A 349 -18.42 -40.37 17.18
C THR A 349 -18.42 -41.58 16.23
N ASP A 350 -17.89 -42.72 16.67
CA ASP A 350 -17.86 -43.96 15.87
C ASP A 350 -19.23 -44.39 15.34
N ASP A 351 -20.29 -44.18 16.12
CA ASP A 351 -21.68 -44.47 15.76
C ASP A 351 -22.39 -43.32 15.05
N GLU A 352 -21.70 -42.21 14.79
CA GLU A 352 -22.19 -41.02 14.10
C GLU A 352 -23.42 -40.37 14.78
N SER A 353 -23.60 -40.63 16.07
CA SER A 353 -24.72 -40.09 16.86
C SER A 353 -24.46 -38.69 17.40
N GLN A 354 -23.19 -38.30 17.56
CA GLN A 354 -22.79 -36.97 18.02
C GLN A 354 -21.88 -36.29 16.99
N PHE A 355 -21.95 -34.96 16.96
CA PHE A 355 -21.16 -34.14 16.06
C PHE A 355 -20.44 -33.01 16.78
N TYR A 356 -19.26 -32.69 16.27
CA TYR A 356 -18.48 -31.49 16.57
C TYR A 356 -18.08 -30.85 15.25
N ILE A 357 -18.57 -29.65 14.98
CA ILE A 357 -18.35 -28.95 13.72
C ILE A 357 -17.65 -27.63 14.01
N TYR A 358 -16.61 -27.31 13.25
CA TYR A 358 -16.00 -25.98 13.27
C TYR A 358 -15.63 -25.50 11.87
N PHE A 359 -15.68 -24.19 11.69
CA PHE A 359 -15.34 -23.48 10.45
C PHE A 359 -15.16 -22.00 10.73
N THR A 360 -14.52 -21.27 9.81
CA THR A 360 -14.45 -19.81 9.89
C THR A 360 -15.56 -19.21 9.03
N SER A 361 -16.35 -18.30 9.61
CA SER A 361 -17.36 -17.52 8.90
C SER A 361 -17.33 -16.09 9.41
N HIS A 362 -17.32 -15.12 8.49
CA HIS A 362 -17.20 -13.70 8.81
C HIS A 362 -16.00 -13.42 9.75
N ASP A 363 -14.84 -14.02 9.46
CA ASP A 363 -13.59 -13.92 10.21
C ASP A 363 -13.64 -14.42 11.67
N GLU A 364 -14.73 -15.08 12.07
CA GLU A 364 -14.89 -15.68 13.39
C GLU A 364 -14.95 -17.21 13.31
N LEU A 365 -14.22 -17.87 14.20
CA LEU A 365 -14.35 -19.31 14.42
C LEU A 365 -15.74 -19.64 14.96
N GLN A 366 -16.50 -20.38 14.17
CA GLN A 366 -17.76 -21.01 14.54
C GLN A 366 -17.48 -22.41 15.09
N VAL A 367 -18.17 -22.78 16.17
CA VAL A 367 -18.13 -24.13 16.74
C VAL A 367 -19.55 -24.55 17.09
N LEU A 368 -19.95 -25.74 16.65
CA LEU A 368 -21.21 -26.38 16.96
C LEU A 368 -20.95 -27.77 17.55
N GLU A 369 -21.72 -28.13 18.57
CA GLU A 369 -21.70 -29.48 19.14
C GLU A 369 -23.12 -29.95 19.43
N GLY A 370 -23.40 -31.23 19.18
CA GLY A 370 -24.72 -31.78 19.39
C GLY A 370 -24.85 -33.25 19.04
N TYR A 371 -26.09 -33.68 18.87
CA TYR A 371 -26.42 -35.06 18.53
C TYR A 371 -27.51 -35.14 17.46
N ILE A 372 -27.59 -36.30 16.81
CA ILE A 372 -28.57 -36.62 15.79
C ILE A 372 -29.57 -37.62 16.39
N GLU A 373 -30.86 -37.30 16.36
CA GLU A 373 -31.92 -38.22 16.79
C GLU A 373 -32.14 -39.34 15.77
N ASP A 374 -32.80 -40.44 16.18
CA ASP A 374 -33.07 -41.61 15.32
C ASP A 374 -33.84 -41.27 14.03
N ASP A 375 -34.58 -40.15 14.01
CA ASP A 375 -35.32 -39.65 12.84
C ASP A 375 -34.50 -38.72 11.93
N GLY A 376 -33.23 -38.48 12.26
CA GLY A 376 -32.31 -37.61 11.53
C GLY A 376 -32.31 -36.15 11.99
N THR A 377 -33.10 -35.80 13.01
CA THR A 377 -33.16 -34.43 13.54
C THR A 377 -31.86 -34.06 14.25
N VAL A 378 -31.25 -32.94 13.83
CA VAL A 378 -30.03 -32.40 14.44
C VAL A 378 -30.38 -31.53 15.64
N ILE A 379 -29.86 -31.90 16.82
CA ILE A 379 -30.01 -31.16 18.06
C ILE A 379 -28.68 -30.54 18.47
N VAL A 380 -28.58 -29.22 18.33
CA VAL A 380 -27.43 -28.43 18.77
C VAL A 380 -27.51 -28.18 20.28
N THR A 381 -26.48 -28.63 20.99
CA THR A 381 -26.30 -28.47 22.45
C THR A 381 -25.33 -27.36 22.81
N TYR A 382 -24.39 -27.03 21.92
CA TYR A 382 -23.50 -25.89 22.03
C TYR A 382 -23.34 -25.22 20.66
N ASP A 383 -23.38 -23.90 20.69
CA ASP A 383 -23.20 -23.02 19.53
C ASP A 383 -22.40 -21.82 20.02
N LYS A 384 -21.15 -21.70 19.57
CA LYS A 384 -20.21 -20.69 20.04
C LYS A 384 -20.70 -19.26 19.79
N SER A 385 -21.28 -18.99 18.62
CA SER A 385 -21.77 -17.66 18.28
C SER A 385 -23.24 -17.46 18.68
N GLY A 386 -23.99 -18.56 18.82
CA GLY A 386 -25.42 -18.55 19.10
C GLY A 386 -26.30 -18.28 17.87
N PHE A 387 -25.70 -18.19 16.68
CA PHE A 387 -26.39 -17.92 15.42
C PHE A 387 -26.49 -19.14 14.50
N MET A 388 -25.68 -20.17 14.73
CA MET A 388 -25.49 -21.28 13.81
C MET A 388 -26.47 -22.44 14.02
N LYS A 389 -27.20 -22.44 15.14
CA LYS A 389 -28.15 -23.51 15.48
C LYS A 389 -29.20 -23.78 14.39
N GLY A 390 -29.66 -22.75 13.68
CA GLY A 390 -30.66 -22.89 12.62
C GLY A 390 -30.15 -23.62 11.38
N ASP A 391 -28.84 -23.59 11.17
CA ASP A 391 -28.18 -24.05 9.95
C ASP A 391 -27.48 -25.41 10.14
N ALA A 392 -27.32 -25.86 11.38
CA ALA A 392 -26.67 -27.11 11.73
C ALA A 392 -27.25 -28.32 10.98
N GLN A 393 -28.57 -28.37 10.77
CA GLN A 393 -29.21 -29.44 10.00
C GLN A 393 -28.70 -29.46 8.55
N MET A 394 -28.66 -28.30 7.89
CA MET A 394 -28.19 -28.20 6.50
C MET A 394 -26.70 -28.56 6.39
N ILE A 395 -25.89 -28.15 7.36
CA ILE A 395 -24.47 -28.46 7.39
C ILE A 395 -24.26 -29.96 7.52
N VAL A 396 -24.93 -30.63 8.48
CA VAL A 396 -24.85 -32.08 8.68
C VAL A 396 -25.39 -32.85 7.46
N ASP A 397 -26.49 -32.38 6.86
CA ASP A 397 -27.09 -33.00 5.67
C ASP A 397 -26.21 -32.89 4.41
N SER A 398 -25.27 -31.94 4.39
CA SER A 398 -24.33 -31.74 3.29
C SER A 398 -23.10 -32.66 3.36
N ALA A 399 -22.90 -33.35 4.49
CA ALA A 399 -21.78 -34.28 4.67
C ALA A 399 -21.94 -35.55 3.81
N ASP A 400 -20.82 -36.13 3.40
CA ASP A 400 -20.81 -37.41 2.69
C ASP A 400 -20.81 -38.55 3.71
N ARG A 401 -21.86 -39.36 3.74
CA ARG A 401 -21.97 -40.47 4.71
C ARG A 401 -20.86 -41.50 4.57
N ASP A 402 -20.21 -41.59 3.41
CA ASP A 402 -19.13 -42.52 3.14
C ASP A 402 -17.73 -41.84 3.18
N GLY A 403 -17.66 -40.54 3.47
CA GLY A 403 -16.45 -39.71 3.36
C GLY A 403 -15.62 -39.58 4.64
N TRP A 404 -15.90 -40.38 5.66
CA TRP A 404 -15.24 -40.31 6.97
C TRP A 404 -13.78 -40.79 6.94
N GLU A 405 -12.88 -39.99 7.50
CA GLU A 405 -11.49 -40.34 7.80
C GLU A 405 -11.32 -40.57 9.31
N PRO A 406 -10.50 -41.56 9.73
CA PRO A 406 -10.16 -41.74 11.14
C PRO A 406 -9.29 -40.57 11.62
N ILE A 407 -9.55 -40.08 12.83
CA ILE A 407 -8.69 -39.09 13.47
C ILE A 407 -7.47 -39.81 14.07
N ASP A 408 -6.34 -39.80 13.34
CA ASP A 408 -5.06 -40.36 13.80
C ASP A 408 -4.48 -39.50 14.93
N LYS A 409 -4.79 -39.86 16.18
CA LYS A 409 -4.14 -39.28 17.35
C LYS A 409 -2.81 -39.99 17.55
N ALA A 410 -1.71 -39.34 17.19
CA ALA A 410 -0.37 -39.84 17.51
C ALA A 410 -0.31 -40.17 19.00
N ALA A 411 0.05 -41.41 19.34
CA ALA A 411 0.30 -41.78 20.73
C ALA A 411 1.54 -40.99 21.20
N ASP A 412 1.32 -40.10 22.18
CA ASP A 412 2.26 -39.20 22.87
C ASP A 412 3.78 -39.49 22.75
#